data_AF-A0A7Y5KLV6-F1
#
_entry.id   AF-A0A7Y5KLV6-F1
#
_cell.length_a   1.000
_cell.length_b   1.000
_cell.length_c   1.000
_cell.angle_alpha   90.00
_cell.angle_beta   90.00
_cell.angle_gamma   90.00
#
_symmetry.space_group_name_H-M   'P 1'
#
loop_
_entity.id
_entity.type
_entity.pdbx_description
1 polymer ?
#
loop_
_entity_poly.entity_id
_entity_poly.type
_entity_poly.pdbx_seq_one_letter_code
_entity_poly.pdbx_strand_id
1 'polypeptide(L)'
;MVDLSVDLGGGHRLPNPLMTASGCAANGKELHRFFDVSDLGAFVTKSVMADPRSGRGTPRMAETASGMLNSIGLQGPGIEAFVDEDLPWLQSVGARVLPSIAGSSSTEYAHVAATLRASRAFDAVVGVEVNISCPNVANRGLVFACDPMASAKVIALVREQLPRDIPVFAKLSPDVTDITAIAAACVKAGADGLTMINTLLGMVIDTDLMRPQLGGVTGGLSGPGIRPVAVRAIWQVRQAMFEGRIPTVPIVGVGGVRTGRDALEMVAAGASAIQVGTVVFNDPSAPVRVLRELCELLEAKGYDRFTDAVAVAHGR
;
A
#
# COMPACT_ATOMS: atom_id res chain seq x y z
N MET A 1 -21.10 -6.17 -18.47
CA MET A 1 -19.70 -5.86 -18.14
C MET A 1 -19.71 -4.68 -17.18
N VAL A 2 -19.31 -4.92 -15.93
CA VAL A 2 -19.24 -3.90 -14.87
C VAL A 2 -18.22 -2.82 -15.24
N ASP A 3 -18.54 -1.55 -15.02
CA ASP A 3 -17.52 -0.49 -15.04
C ASP A 3 -16.64 -0.59 -13.79
N LEU A 4 -15.39 -1.02 -14.00
CA LEU A 4 -14.40 -1.18 -12.93
C LEU A 4 -13.57 0.07 -12.67
N SER A 5 -13.75 1.14 -13.45
CA SER A 5 -12.93 2.33 -13.32
C SER A 5 -13.10 3.01 -11.96
N VAL A 6 -12.01 3.59 -11.47
CA VAL A 6 -11.97 4.30 -10.17
C VAL A 6 -11.20 5.60 -10.28
N ASP A 7 -11.52 6.56 -9.42
CA ASP A 7 -10.76 7.80 -9.27
C ASP A 7 -10.05 7.78 -7.91
N LEU A 8 -8.74 7.96 -7.92
CA LEU A 8 -7.89 8.02 -6.73
C LEU A 8 -7.73 9.44 -6.16
N GLY A 9 -8.44 10.42 -6.71
CA GLY A 9 -8.24 11.85 -6.44
C GLY A 9 -7.39 12.52 -7.52
N GLY A 10 -7.50 13.83 -7.62
CA GLY A 10 -6.72 14.63 -8.58
C GLY A 10 -7.11 14.46 -10.05
N GLY A 11 -8.17 13.71 -10.36
CA GLY A 11 -8.59 13.40 -11.74
C GLY A 11 -7.86 12.22 -12.37
N HIS A 12 -7.07 11.48 -11.59
CA HIS A 12 -6.38 10.27 -12.05
C HIS A 12 -7.32 9.06 -12.06
N ARG A 13 -8.10 8.95 -13.14
CA ARG A 13 -8.97 7.79 -13.37
C ARG A 13 -8.15 6.57 -13.79
N LEU A 14 -8.28 5.49 -13.02
CA LEU A 14 -7.67 4.20 -13.32
C LEU A 14 -8.68 3.29 -14.04
N PRO A 15 -8.22 2.38 -14.91
CA PRO A 15 -9.11 1.49 -15.66
C PRO A 15 -9.79 0.44 -14.79
N ASN A 16 -9.18 0.10 -13.65
CA ASN A 16 -9.70 -0.87 -12.69
C ASN A 16 -9.14 -0.61 -11.28
N PRO A 17 -9.68 -1.23 -10.21
CA PRO A 17 -9.29 -0.92 -8.83
C PRO A 17 -8.09 -1.74 -8.33
N LEU A 18 -7.54 -2.65 -9.15
CA LEU A 18 -6.54 -3.61 -8.69
C LEU A 18 -5.11 -3.12 -8.87
N MET A 19 -4.30 -3.37 -7.85
CA MET A 19 -2.91 -2.97 -7.75
C MET A 19 -2.07 -4.05 -7.08
N THR A 20 -0.75 -4.00 -7.27
CA THR A 20 0.20 -4.71 -6.40
C THR A 20 0.31 -4.04 -5.04
N ALA A 21 0.73 -4.78 -4.01
CA ALA A 21 1.17 -4.18 -2.75
C ALA A 21 2.68 -3.92 -2.79
N SER A 22 3.10 -2.76 -2.28
CA SER A 22 4.51 -2.39 -2.14
C SER A 22 5.32 -3.51 -1.46
N GLY A 23 6.46 -3.84 -2.06
CA GLY A 23 7.39 -4.85 -1.53
C GLY A 23 7.09 -6.30 -1.93
N CYS A 24 5.96 -6.58 -2.58
CA CYS A 24 5.59 -7.94 -3.03
C CYS A 24 5.85 -8.19 -4.52
N ALA A 25 6.15 -7.14 -5.30
CA ALA A 25 6.30 -7.21 -6.76
C ALA A 25 7.61 -6.61 -7.28
N ALA A 26 8.60 -6.41 -6.39
CA ALA A 26 9.83 -5.65 -6.70
C ALA A 26 9.49 -4.33 -7.44
N ASN A 27 10.11 -4.10 -8.60
CA ASN A 27 9.83 -2.97 -9.48
C ASN A 27 9.27 -3.41 -10.85
N GLY A 28 8.62 -4.57 -10.90
CA GLY A 28 7.72 -4.98 -11.97
C GLY A 28 8.30 -5.92 -13.03
N LYS A 29 9.60 -5.87 -13.33
CA LYS A 29 10.24 -6.70 -14.38
C LYS A 29 10.00 -8.19 -14.17
N GLU A 30 10.08 -8.67 -12.94
CA GLU A 30 9.86 -10.07 -12.59
C GLU A 30 8.40 -10.47 -12.79
N LEU A 31 7.46 -9.60 -12.41
CA LEU A 31 6.03 -9.87 -12.47
C LEU A 31 5.48 -9.76 -13.91
N HIS A 32 6.06 -8.87 -14.71
CA HIS A 32 5.71 -8.67 -16.13
C HIS A 32 5.91 -9.93 -16.99
N ARG A 33 6.68 -10.91 -16.49
CA ARG A 33 6.85 -12.22 -17.14
C ARG A 33 5.63 -13.13 -17.03
N PHE A 34 4.68 -12.80 -16.14
CA PHE A 34 3.47 -13.60 -15.89
C PHE A 34 2.22 -12.94 -16.46
N PHE A 35 2.15 -11.62 -16.48
CA PHE A 35 1.07 -10.82 -17.07
C PHE A 35 1.56 -9.40 -17.39
N ASP A 36 0.86 -8.66 -18.26
CA ASP A 36 1.23 -7.28 -18.54
C ASP A 36 0.87 -6.38 -17.34
N VAL A 37 1.87 -5.76 -16.72
CA VAL A 37 1.67 -4.86 -15.57
C VAL A 37 0.76 -3.66 -15.88
N SER A 38 0.61 -3.29 -17.16
CA SER A 38 -0.33 -2.25 -17.61
C SER A 38 -1.80 -2.67 -17.57
N ASP A 39 -2.09 -3.96 -17.43
CA ASP A 39 -3.45 -4.50 -17.19
C ASP A 39 -3.98 -4.09 -15.80
N LEU A 40 -3.10 -3.75 -14.86
CA LEU A 40 -3.49 -3.27 -13.54
C LEU A 40 -4.00 -1.83 -13.59
N GLY A 41 -4.85 -1.50 -12.62
CA GLY A 41 -5.25 -0.13 -12.34
C GLY A 41 -4.04 0.74 -12.09
N ALA A 42 -3.15 0.29 -11.20
CA ALA A 42 -1.82 0.86 -11.02
C ALA A 42 -0.83 -0.20 -10.49
N PHE A 43 0.46 0.02 -10.73
CA PHE A 43 1.55 -0.77 -10.19
C PHE A 43 2.18 -0.03 -9.01
N VAL A 44 2.10 -0.60 -7.81
CA VAL A 44 2.75 -0.07 -6.61
C VAL A 44 4.14 -0.67 -6.50
N THR A 45 5.15 0.18 -6.56
CA THR A 45 6.55 -0.23 -6.50
C THR A 45 6.96 -0.60 -5.09
N LYS A 46 8.13 -1.22 -4.94
CA LYS A 46 8.77 -1.33 -3.63
C LYS A 46 9.01 0.07 -3.04
N SER A 47 8.85 0.19 -1.71
CA SER A 47 9.20 1.42 -1.00
C SER A 47 10.66 1.80 -1.27
N VAL A 48 10.86 2.99 -1.83
CA VAL A 48 12.18 3.57 -2.12
C VAL A 48 12.57 4.60 -1.07
N MET A 49 13.83 4.59 -0.66
CA MET A 49 14.44 5.56 0.27
C MET A 49 15.43 6.44 -0.49
N ALA A 50 16.00 7.46 0.18
CA ALA A 50 16.99 8.34 -0.46
C ALA A 50 18.21 7.53 -0.90
N ASP A 51 18.86 6.87 0.06
CA ASP A 51 20.09 6.14 -0.16
C ASP A 51 19.86 4.64 -0.42
N PRO A 52 20.79 3.97 -1.14
CA PRO A 52 20.77 2.52 -1.30
C PRO A 52 20.86 1.78 0.05
N ARG A 53 20.16 0.65 0.15
CA ARG A 53 20.18 -0.20 1.36
C ARG A 53 20.32 -1.67 1.03
N SER A 54 21.20 -2.36 1.75
CA SER A 54 21.39 -3.81 1.68
C SER A 54 20.26 -4.62 2.32
N GLY A 55 19.46 -4.01 3.20
CA GLY A 55 18.47 -4.68 4.06
C GLY A 55 19.08 -5.33 5.31
N ARG A 56 18.27 -6.08 6.06
CA ARG A 56 18.66 -6.76 7.32
C ARG A 56 19.42 -8.08 7.08
N GLY A 57 20.00 -8.69 8.11
CA GLY A 57 20.57 -10.04 8.00
C GLY A 57 19.50 -11.12 7.70
N THR A 58 19.91 -12.23 7.12
CA THR A 58 19.06 -13.43 6.93
C THR A 58 19.05 -14.32 8.17
N PRO A 59 17.98 -15.11 8.42
CA PRO A 59 16.75 -15.25 7.64
C PRO A 59 15.82 -14.02 7.72
N ARG A 60 15.23 -13.63 6.58
CA ARG A 60 14.35 -12.44 6.47
C ARG A 60 12.87 -12.79 6.32
N MET A 61 12.53 -14.06 6.22
CA MET A 61 11.16 -14.54 6.02
C MET A 61 10.94 -15.79 6.85
N ALA A 62 9.72 -15.95 7.34
CA ALA A 62 9.26 -17.14 8.06
C ALA A 62 7.78 -17.35 7.77
N GLU A 63 7.35 -18.60 7.64
CA GLU A 63 5.93 -18.93 7.43
C GLU A 63 5.15 -18.83 8.74
N THR A 64 3.87 -18.47 8.66
CA THR A 64 2.93 -18.51 9.78
C THR A 64 1.64 -19.19 9.34
N ALA A 65 0.79 -19.58 10.29
CA ALA A 65 -0.55 -20.04 9.96
C ALA A 65 -1.28 -18.98 9.11
N SER A 66 -1.64 -19.35 7.88
CA SER A 66 -2.30 -18.46 6.91
C SER A 66 -1.58 -17.13 6.66
N GLY A 67 -0.25 -17.13 6.60
CA GLY A 67 0.52 -15.92 6.36
C GLY A 67 2.02 -16.12 6.35
N MET A 68 2.73 -15.01 6.46
CA MET A 68 4.18 -15.01 6.63
C MET A 68 4.64 -13.78 7.39
N LEU A 69 5.79 -13.90 8.04
CA LEU A 69 6.56 -12.80 8.58
C LEU A 69 7.66 -12.38 7.60
N ASN A 70 7.93 -11.08 7.52
CA ASN A 70 9.06 -10.54 6.78
C ASN A 70 9.86 -9.50 7.59
N SER A 71 11.18 -9.50 7.43
CA SER A 71 12.10 -8.55 8.07
C SER A 71 13.15 -8.09 7.04
N ILE A 72 12.69 -7.59 5.90
CA ILE A 72 13.57 -7.25 4.76
C ILE A 72 14.49 -6.05 5.08
N GLY A 73 13.96 -5.04 5.77
CA GLY A 73 14.69 -3.82 6.10
C GLY A 73 14.85 -2.83 4.95
N LEU A 74 13.81 -2.70 4.09
CA LEU A 74 13.75 -1.74 2.99
C LEU A 74 14.95 -1.81 2.03
N GLN A 75 15.44 -3.04 1.75
CA GLN A 75 16.49 -3.25 0.76
C GLN A 75 16.10 -2.63 -0.59
N GLY A 76 16.96 -1.82 -1.20
CA GLY A 76 16.65 -1.19 -2.47
C GLY A 76 17.80 -0.33 -2.99
N PRO A 77 17.71 0.11 -4.25
CA PRO A 77 18.83 0.80 -4.91
C PRO A 77 18.91 2.30 -4.58
N GLY A 78 17.94 2.86 -3.82
CA GLY A 78 17.84 4.30 -3.57
C GLY A 78 17.00 5.01 -4.65
N ILE A 79 16.68 6.28 -4.41
CA ILE A 79 15.76 7.03 -5.28
C ILE A 79 16.37 7.36 -6.64
N GLU A 80 17.66 7.68 -6.69
CA GLU A 80 18.38 8.02 -7.92
C GLU A 80 18.33 6.87 -8.94
N ALA A 81 18.76 5.68 -8.53
CA ALA A 81 18.73 4.50 -9.38
C ALA A 81 17.30 4.10 -9.78
N PHE A 82 16.32 4.28 -8.89
CA PHE A 82 14.91 4.02 -9.20
C PHE A 82 14.40 4.95 -10.33
N VAL A 83 14.69 6.26 -10.26
CA VAL A 83 14.22 7.22 -11.26
C VAL A 83 14.98 7.14 -12.58
N ASP A 84 16.21 6.62 -12.58
CA ASP A 84 17.04 6.46 -13.77
C ASP A 84 16.76 5.16 -14.54
N GLU A 85 16.40 4.09 -13.82
CA GLU A 85 16.29 2.74 -14.39
C GLU A 85 14.87 2.16 -14.34
N ASP A 86 14.28 2.08 -13.14
CA ASP A 86 13.05 1.32 -12.92
C ASP A 86 11.79 2.08 -13.38
N LEU A 87 11.69 3.36 -13.04
CA LEU A 87 10.55 4.19 -13.44
C LEU A 87 10.48 4.39 -14.97
N PRO A 88 11.58 4.66 -15.68
CA PRO A 88 11.57 4.71 -17.16
C PRO A 88 11.17 3.37 -17.79
N TRP A 89 11.59 2.24 -17.21
CA TRP A 89 11.15 0.94 -17.72
C TRP A 89 9.64 0.74 -17.52
N LEU A 90 9.10 1.05 -16.34
CA LEU A 90 7.66 0.98 -16.06
C LEU A 90 6.86 1.87 -17.03
N GLN A 91 7.34 3.08 -17.30
CA GLN A 91 6.74 3.97 -18.30
C GLN A 91 6.78 3.34 -19.70
N SER A 92 7.89 2.72 -20.09
CA SER A 92 8.06 2.12 -21.43
C SER A 92 7.10 0.96 -21.72
N VAL A 93 6.64 0.27 -20.68
CA VAL A 93 5.63 -0.80 -20.77
C VAL A 93 4.20 -0.30 -20.53
N GLY A 94 4.00 1.02 -20.45
CA GLY A 94 2.68 1.62 -20.29
C GLY A 94 2.06 1.49 -18.90
N ALA A 95 2.87 1.21 -17.86
CA ALA A 95 2.36 1.08 -16.50
C ALA A 95 1.93 2.43 -15.92
N ARG A 96 0.81 2.42 -15.19
CA ARG A 96 0.39 3.52 -14.30
C ARG A 96 1.04 3.28 -12.95
N VAL A 97 1.96 4.13 -12.51
CA VAL A 97 2.83 3.84 -11.38
C VAL A 97 2.38 4.61 -10.14
N LEU A 98 2.27 3.91 -9.01
CA LEU A 98 2.07 4.52 -7.69
C LEU A 98 3.33 4.26 -6.86
N PRO A 99 4.40 5.07 -6.97
CA PRO A 99 5.64 4.83 -6.23
C PRO A 99 5.38 4.84 -4.73
N SER A 100 5.86 3.79 -4.06
CA SER A 100 5.89 3.75 -2.60
C SER A 100 7.18 4.42 -2.12
N ILE A 101 7.11 5.37 -1.20
CA ILE A 101 8.29 6.06 -0.65
C ILE A 101 8.42 5.82 0.85
N ALA A 102 9.65 5.74 1.34
CA ALA A 102 9.98 5.54 2.75
C ALA A 102 11.14 6.46 3.17
N GLY A 103 11.29 6.66 4.48
CA GLY A 103 12.29 7.54 5.06
C GLY A 103 12.43 7.33 6.57
N SER A 104 13.59 7.71 7.10
CA SER A 104 13.93 7.70 8.53
C SER A 104 13.67 9.05 9.20
N SER A 105 13.47 10.10 8.40
CA SER A 105 13.14 11.45 8.83
C SER A 105 12.17 12.10 7.83
N SER A 106 11.37 13.07 8.29
CA SER A 106 10.42 13.76 7.42
C SER A 106 11.09 14.53 6.28
N THR A 107 12.35 14.97 6.47
CA THR A 107 13.16 15.61 5.42
C THR A 107 13.64 14.61 4.37
N GLU A 108 13.93 13.36 4.77
CA GLU A 108 14.25 12.30 3.81
C GLU A 108 13.06 11.98 2.92
N TYR A 109 11.85 11.86 3.49
CA TYR A 109 10.62 11.68 2.69
C TYR A 109 10.43 12.80 1.66
N ALA A 110 10.64 14.05 2.07
CA ALA A 110 10.55 15.20 1.17
C ALA A 110 11.60 15.14 0.05
N HIS A 111 12.84 14.79 0.38
CA HIS A 111 13.91 14.65 -0.62
C HIS A 111 13.60 13.55 -1.64
N VAL A 112 13.10 12.39 -1.20
CA VAL A 112 12.68 11.30 -2.10
C VAL A 112 11.54 11.77 -3.03
N ALA A 113 10.54 12.47 -2.50
CA ALA A 113 9.43 13.00 -3.29
C ALA A 113 9.88 14.06 -4.31
N ALA A 114 10.81 14.95 -3.93
CA ALA A 114 11.38 15.96 -4.83
C ALA A 114 12.18 15.33 -5.96
N THR A 115 12.98 14.31 -5.66
CA THR A 115 13.79 13.58 -6.66
C THR A 115 12.89 12.80 -7.61
N LEU A 116 11.85 12.14 -7.08
CA LEU A 116 10.83 11.47 -7.89
C LEU A 116 10.18 12.44 -8.89
N ARG A 117 9.75 13.62 -8.42
CA ARG A 117 9.16 14.66 -9.26
C ARG A 117 10.08 15.13 -10.39
N ALA A 118 11.39 15.16 -10.15
CA ALA A 118 12.37 15.59 -11.14
C ALA A 118 12.67 14.53 -12.21
N SER A 119 12.15 13.31 -12.07
CA SER A 119 12.37 12.23 -13.04
C SER A 119 11.80 12.58 -14.42
N ARG A 120 12.55 12.23 -15.48
CA ARG A 120 12.06 12.29 -16.87
C ARG A 120 10.86 11.38 -17.15
N ALA A 121 10.62 10.39 -16.29
CA ALA A 121 9.54 9.42 -16.41
C ALA A 121 8.39 9.70 -15.44
N PHE A 122 8.35 10.91 -14.84
CA PHE A 122 7.31 11.29 -13.87
C PHE A 122 5.89 11.26 -14.46
N ASP A 123 5.71 11.39 -15.77
CA ASP A 123 4.40 11.29 -16.43
C ASP A 123 3.72 9.92 -16.23
N ALA A 124 4.47 8.87 -15.89
CA ALA A 124 3.90 7.57 -15.55
C ALA A 124 3.32 7.51 -14.12
N VAL A 125 3.65 8.50 -13.27
CA VAL A 125 3.24 8.53 -11.86
C VAL A 125 1.80 9.03 -11.74
N VAL A 126 0.92 8.18 -11.20
CA VAL A 126 -0.51 8.49 -10.98
C VAL A 126 -0.82 8.85 -9.53
N GLY A 127 0.20 8.95 -8.69
CA GLY A 127 0.10 9.25 -7.26
C GLY A 127 1.33 8.74 -6.51
N VAL A 128 1.46 9.09 -5.23
CA VAL A 128 2.57 8.64 -4.38
C VAL A 128 2.04 8.02 -3.10
N GLU A 129 2.48 6.80 -2.79
CA GLU A 129 2.17 6.13 -1.53
C GLU A 129 3.28 6.37 -0.51
N VAL A 130 2.97 7.10 0.56
CA VAL A 130 3.90 7.42 1.65
C VAL A 130 3.82 6.34 2.73
N ASN A 131 4.83 5.49 2.78
CA ASN A 131 4.94 4.41 3.75
C ASN A 131 5.46 4.92 5.11
N ILE A 132 4.55 5.48 5.91
CA ILE A 132 4.83 6.01 7.25
C ILE A 132 4.94 4.92 8.34
N SER A 133 4.85 3.64 7.97
CA SER A 133 4.94 2.52 8.93
C SER A 133 6.39 2.17 9.31
N CYS A 134 7.37 2.93 8.82
CA CYS A 134 8.78 2.75 9.14
C CYS A 134 9.14 3.36 10.51
N PRO A 135 10.10 2.78 11.26
CA PRO A 135 10.54 3.33 12.54
C PRO A 135 11.15 4.73 12.36
N ASN A 136 10.79 5.69 13.23
CA ASN A 136 11.40 7.01 13.28
C ASN A 136 12.70 6.93 14.08
N VAL A 137 13.84 7.02 13.40
CA VAL A 137 15.17 6.93 14.02
C VAL A 137 15.45 8.16 14.89
N ALA A 138 14.88 9.32 14.55
CA ALA A 138 15.08 10.56 15.29
C ALA A 138 14.34 10.62 16.64
N ASN A 139 13.33 9.77 16.87
CA ASN A 139 12.47 9.83 18.06
C ASN A 139 12.52 8.56 18.93
N ARG A 140 13.74 8.09 19.25
CA ARG A 140 13.99 6.95 20.17
C ARG A 140 13.19 5.66 19.84
N GLY A 141 12.95 5.40 18.55
CA GLY A 141 12.33 4.14 18.10
C GLY A 141 10.81 4.12 18.04
N LEU A 142 10.11 5.24 18.26
CA LEU A 142 8.67 5.32 17.95
C LEU A 142 8.45 5.26 16.42
N VAL A 143 7.48 4.48 15.96
CA VAL A 143 7.12 4.43 14.54
C VAL A 143 6.32 5.69 14.17
N PHE A 144 6.60 6.34 13.02
CA PHE A 144 5.87 7.55 12.60
C PHE A 144 4.35 7.32 12.64
N ALA A 145 3.91 6.17 12.11
CA ALA A 145 2.52 5.75 12.06
C ALA A 145 1.81 5.59 13.42
N CYS A 146 2.54 5.58 14.55
CA CYS A 146 1.94 5.50 15.89
C CYS A 146 1.71 6.88 16.54
N ASP A 147 2.15 7.96 15.90
CA ASP A 147 1.98 9.33 16.37
C ASP A 147 1.28 10.17 15.29
N PRO A 148 0.08 10.72 15.56
CA PRO A 148 -0.66 11.53 14.59
C PRO A 148 0.12 12.77 14.11
N MET A 149 0.86 13.45 14.99
CA MET A 149 1.61 14.65 14.66
C MET A 149 2.84 14.32 13.81
N ALA A 150 3.55 13.24 14.15
CA ALA A 150 4.68 12.78 13.36
C ALA A 150 4.23 12.34 11.95
N SER A 151 3.11 11.63 11.86
CA SER A 151 2.48 11.23 10.59
C SER A 151 2.09 12.44 9.74
N ALA A 152 1.37 13.40 10.33
CA ALA A 152 0.96 14.63 9.67
C ALA A 152 2.15 15.43 9.12
N LYS A 153 3.24 15.54 9.90
CA LYS A 153 4.46 16.26 9.47
C LYS A 153 5.09 15.62 8.23
N VAL A 154 5.16 14.29 8.16
CA VAL A 154 5.70 13.58 7.00
C VAL A 154 4.82 13.85 5.76
N ILE A 155 3.49 13.71 5.90
CA ILE A 155 2.56 13.93 4.80
C ILE A 155 2.63 15.36 4.27
N ALA A 156 2.61 16.37 5.16
CA ALA A 156 2.67 17.77 4.76
C ALA A 156 3.94 18.08 3.95
N LEU A 157 5.10 17.62 4.43
CA LEU A 157 6.37 17.85 3.75
C LEU A 157 6.47 17.14 2.40
N VAL A 158 5.90 15.93 2.26
CA VAL A 158 5.81 15.25 0.96
C VAL A 158 4.87 15.99 0.01
N ARG A 159 3.72 16.41 0.52
CA ARG A 159 2.69 17.13 -0.26
C ARG A 159 3.23 18.43 -0.85
N GLU A 160 4.09 19.14 -0.14
CA GLU A 160 4.77 20.36 -0.61
C GLU A 160 5.70 20.13 -1.81
N GLN A 161 6.23 18.92 -1.99
CA GLN A 161 7.16 18.62 -3.08
C GLN A 161 6.46 18.26 -4.38
N LEU A 162 5.24 17.73 -4.31
CA LEU A 162 4.54 17.11 -5.44
C LEU A 162 3.50 18.07 -6.06
N PRO A 163 3.28 18.06 -7.39
CA PRO A 163 2.22 18.82 -8.05
C PRO A 163 0.84 18.52 -7.46
N ARG A 164 -0.04 19.52 -7.40
CA ARG A 164 -1.36 19.40 -6.71
C ARG A 164 -2.28 18.33 -7.29
N ASP A 165 -2.13 18.06 -8.57
CA ASP A 165 -2.87 17.03 -9.30
C ASP A 165 -2.39 15.61 -8.98
N ILE A 166 -1.12 15.43 -8.56
CA ILE A 166 -0.59 14.12 -8.18
C ILE A 166 -1.02 13.77 -6.74
N PRO A 167 -1.92 12.78 -6.51
CA PRO A 167 -2.45 12.50 -5.18
C PRO A 167 -1.42 11.85 -4.26
N VAL A 168 -1.47 12.21 -2.97
CA VAL A 168 -0.63 11.63 -1.91
C VAL A 168 -1.45 10.69 -1.03
N PHE A 169 -1.04 9.42 -0.98
CA PHE A 169 -1.65 8.37 -0.18
C PHE A 169 -0.84 8.11 1.08
N ALA A 170 -1.44 8.21 2.27
CA ALA A 170 -0.78 7.79 3.51
C ALA A 170 -1.00 6.29 3.76
N LYS A 171 0.07 5.48 3.79
CA LYS A 171 -0.02 4.04 4.09
C LYS A 171 0.07 3.80 5.61
N LEU A 172 -1.07 3.47 6.21
CA LEU A 172 -1.23 3.41 7.66
C LEU A 172 -0.82 2.06 8.25
N SER A 173 -0.24 2.11 9.45
CA SER A 173 0.03 0.92 10.26
C SER A 173 -1.23 0.48 11.00
N PRO A 174 -1.50 -0.84 11.11
CA PRO A 174 -2.54 -1.37 11.97
C PRO A 174 -2.15 -1.42 13.46
N ASP A 175 -0.86 -1.25 13.78
CA ASP A 175 -0.31 -1.38 15.14
C ASP A 175 -0.50 -0.08 15.96
N VAL A 176 -1.76 0.34 16.09
CA VAL A 176 -2.18 1.53 16.84
C VAL A 176 -3.49 1.28 17.58
N THR A 177 -3.70 1.99 18.69
CA THR A 177 -4.94 1.92 19.46
C THR A 177 -6.12 2.53 18.71
N ASP A 178 -5.90 3.68 18.06
CA ASP A 178 -6.92 4.39 17.27
C ASP A 178 -6.35 4.80 15.91
N ILE A 179 -6.68 4.01 14.88
CA ILE A 179 -6.28 4.28 13.50
C ILE A 179 -7.00 5.50 12.92
N THR A 180 -8.19 5.85 13.44
CA THR A 180 -8.95 6.98 12.92
C THR A 180 -8.31 8.32 13.27
N ALA A 181 -7.64 8.41 14.42
CA ALA A 181 -6.84 9.58 14.80
C ALA A 181 -5.64 9.81 13.85
N ILE A 182 -4.93 8.73 13.48
CA ILE A 182 -3.81 8.81 12.52
C ILE A 182 -4.32 9.20 11.13
N ALA A 183 -5.40 8.56 10.68
CA ALA A 183 -6.04 8.85 9.40
C ALA A 183 -6.49 10.32 9.31
N ALA A 184 -7.18 10.83 10.34
CA ALA A 184 -7.63 12.22 10.41
C ALA A 184 -6.45 13.21 10.30
N ALA A 185 -5.36 12.93 11.01
CA ALA A 185 -4.16 13.76 10.99
C ALA A 185 -3.49 13.77 9.61
N CYS A 186 -3.39 12.62 8.94
CA CYS A 186 -2.84 12.52 7.59
C CYS A 186 -3.68 13.27 6.56
N VAL A 187 -5.00 13.09 6.57
CA VAL A 187 -5.91 13.79 5.64
C VAL A 187 -5.86 15.29 5.85
N LYS A 188 -5.88 15.76 7.12
CA LYS A 188 -5.74 17.19 7.44
C LYS A 188 -4.40 17.77 6.99
N ALA A 189 -3.34 16.97 6.96
CA ALA A 189 -2.02 17.37 6.48
C ALA A 189 -1.89 17.39 4.95
N GLY A 190 -2.93 17.01 4.21
CA GLY A 190 -2.96 17.03 2.75
C GLY A 190 -2.76 15.67 2.08
N ALA A 191 -3.01 14.56 2.79
CA ALA A 191 -3.20 13.28 2.11
C ALA A 191 -4.53 13.29 1.34
N ASP A 192 -4.46 13.00 0.05
CA ASP A 192 -5.60 12.92 -0.88
C ASP A 192 -6.29 11.55 -0.79
N GLY A 193 -5.63 10.56 -0.19
CA GLY A 193 -6.15 9.22 0.03
C GLY A 193 -5.39 8.48 1.12
N LEU A 194 -5.88 7.29 1.47
CA LEU A 194 -5.28 6.44 2.50
C LEU A 194 -5.06 5.03 1.93
N THR A 195 -3.94 4.40 2.26
CA THR A 195 -3.75 2.95 2.05
C THR A 195 -3.76 2.26 3.40
N MET A 196 -4.54 1.18 3.56
CA MET A 196 -4.51 0.41 4.80
C MET A 196 -4.84 -1.07 4.60
N ILE A 197 -4.11 -1.99 5.23
CA ILE A 197 -3.09 -1.80 6.27
C ILE A 197 -1.68 -2.19 5.82
N ASN A 198 -0.66 -1.62 6.47
CA ASN A 198 0.66 -2.27 6.48
C ASN A 198 0.62 -3.57 7.32
N THR A 199 1.74 -4.28 7.40
CA THR A 199 1.84 -5.51 8.19
C THR A 199 1.66 -5.26 9.69
N LEU A 200 1.14 -6.26 10.41
CA LEU A 200 1.15 -6.31 11.89
C LEU A 200 2.53 -6.75 12.39
N LEU A 201 2.90 -6.45 13.64
CA LEU A 201 4.13 -6.98 14.24
C LEU A 201 3.94 -8.42 14.76
N GLY A 202 4.88 -9.31 14.44
CA GLY A 202 4.88 -10.68 14.97
C GLY A 202 6.27 -11.28 15.15
N MET A 203 6.32 -12.45 15.77
CA MET A 203 7.52 -13.27 15.92
C MET A 203 7.17 -14.76 15.90
N VAL A 204 8.10 -15.58 15.45
CA VAL A 204 8.04 -17.04 15.56
C VAL A 204 9.37 -17.57 16.10
N ILE A 205 9.28 -18.62 16.90
CA ILE A 205 10.43 -19.29 17.52
C ILE A 205 10.63 -20.61 16.79
N ASP A 206 11.87 -20.86 16.37
CA ASP A 206 12.34 -22.18 15.99
C ASP A 206 12.38 -23.04 17.25
N THR A 207 11.49 -24.02 17.37
CA THR A 207 11.38 -24.87 18.56
C THR A 207 12.45 -25.94 18.65
N ASP A 208 13.14 -26.24 17.54
CA ASP A 208 14.26 -27.18 17.54
C ASP A 208 15.56 -26.49 17.95
N LEU A 209 15.75 -25.25 17.49
CA LEU A 209 16.93 -24.42 17.80
C LEU A 209 16.72 -23.47 19.00
N MET A 210 15.50 -23.39 19.53
CA MET A 210 15.08 -22.51 20.64
C MET A 210 15.51 -21.04 20.47
N ARG A 211 15.34 -20.50 19.25
CA ARG A 211 15.70 -19.11 18.91
C ARG A 211 14.70 -18.50 17.92
N PRO A 212 14.62 -17.16 17.78
CA PRO A 212 13.78 -16.55 16.74
C PRO A 212 14.15 -17.06 15.35
N GLN A 213 13.17 -17.38 14.50
CA GLN A 213 13.45 -17.82 13.13
C GLN A 213 13.99 -16.67 12.26
N LEU A 214 13.57 -15.44 12.54
CA LEU A 214 14.04 -14.25 11.84
C LEU A 214 15.32 -13.73 12.48
N GLY A 215 16.31 -13.38 11.63
CA GLY A 215 17.52 -12.71 12.09
C GLY A 215 17.24 -11.33 12.72
N GLY A 216 16.10 -10.71 12.35
CA GLY A 216 15.60 -9.48 12.95
C GLY A 216 14.77 -9.65 14.21
N VAL A 217 14.66 -10.87 14.77
CA VAL A 217 13.82 -11.28 15.92
C VAL A 217 12.31 -11.17 15.65
N THR A 218 11.84 -10.00 15.24
CA THR A 218 10.46 -9.73 14.85
C THR A 218 10.36 -9.43 13.34
N GLY A 219 9.14 -9.50 12.82
CA GLY A 219 8.84 -9.20 11.43
C GLY A 219 7.40 -8.75 11.24
N GLY A 220 7.13 -8.22 10.04
CA GLY A 220 5.80 -7.84 9.60
C GLY A 220 5.00 -9.06 9.18
N LEU A 221 3.92 -9.37 9.90
CA LEU A 221 2.93 -10.38 9.58
C LEU A 221 2.01 -9.89 8.46
N SER A 222 1.90 -10.73 7.43
CA SER A 222 1.08 -10.50 6.24
C SER A 222 0.37 -11.79 5.81
N GLY A 223 -0.52 -11.69 4.82
CA GLY A 223 -1.32 -12.81 4.32
C GLY A 223 -2.72 -12.88 4.94
N PRO A 224 -3.52 -13.91 4.63
CA PRO A 224 -4.92 -14.01 5.05
C PRO A 224 -5.15 -13.85 6.56
N GLY A 225 -4.18 -14.25 7.39
CA GLY A 225 -4.26 -14.13 8.85
C GLY A 225 -4.50 -12.69 9.34
N ILE A 226 -4.14 -11.67 8.56
CA ILE A 226 -4.36 -10.26 8.93
C ILE A 226 -5.62 -9.64 8.31
N ARG A 227 -6.32 -10.35 7.42
CA ARG A 227 -7.45 -9.77 6.67
C ARG A 227 -8.58 -9.22 7.55
N PRO A 228 -9.03 -9.92 8.63
CA PRO A 228 -10.05 -9.36 9.50
C PRO A 228 -9.63 -8.04 10.16
N VAL A 229 -8.33 -7.85 10.44
CA VAL A 229 -7.79 -6.60 10.98
C VAL A 229 -7.80 -5.49 9.93
N ALA A 230 -7.44 -5.82 8.68
CA ALA A 230 -7.52 -4.90 7.55
C ALA A 230 -8.96 -4.42 7.30
N VAL A 231 -9.92 -5.35 7.25
CA VAL A 231 -11.34 -5.07 7.05
C VAL A 231 -11.88 -4.15 8.17
N ARG A 232 -11.55 -4.45 9.43
CA ARG A 232 -11.91 -3.60 10.57
C ARG A 232 -11.34 -2.19 10.44
N ALA A 233 -10.06 -2.07 10.07
CA ALA A 233 -9.40 -0.77 9.92
C ALA A 233 -10.07 0.09 8.83
N ILE A 234 -10.34 -0.50 7.66
CA ILE A 234 -11.05 0.15 6.54
C ILE A 234 -12.44 0.61 7.01
N TRP A 235 -13.19 -0.28 7.66
CA TRP A 235 -14.52 0.02 8.20
C TRP A 235 -14.49 1.21 9.17
N GLN A 236 -13.60 1.20 10.15
CA GLN A 236 -13.52 2.25 11.17
C GLN A 236 -13.20 3.62 10.57
N VAL A 237 -12.27 3.67 9.62
CA VAL A 237 -11.91 4.91 8.95
C VAL A 237 -13.04 5.39 8.03
N ARG A 238 -13.69 4.49 7.29
CA ARG A 238 -14.85 4.84 6.46
C ARG A 238 -16.03 5.35 7.29
N GLN A 239 -16.33 4.71 8.44
CA GLN A 239 -17.33 5.21 9.38
C GLN A 239 -16.99 6.60 9.91
N ALA A 240 -15.73 6.85 10.27
CA ALA A 240 -15.29 8.17 10.70
C ALA A 240 -15.51 9.25 9.63
N MET A 241 -15.45 8.89 8.34
CA MET A 241 -15.80 9.81 7.25
C MET A 241 -17.30 10.10 7.19
N PHE A 242 -18.16 9.09 7.33
CA PHE A 242 -19.62 9.29 7.37
C PHE A 242 -20.08 10.12 8.56
N GLU A 243 -19.39 9.98 9.69
CA GLU A 243 -19.62 10.78 10.91
C GLU A 243 -19.02 12.20 10.81
N GLY A 244 -18.35 12.55 9.70
CA GLY A 244 -17.73 13.85 9.50
C GLY A 244 -16.46 14.11 10.32
N ARG A 245 -15.92 13.09 11.00
CA ARG A 245 -14.66 13.19 11.76
C ARG A 245 -13.42 13.25 10.87
N ILE A 246 -13.52 12.71 9.66
CA ILE A 246 -12.46 12.72 8.64
C ILE A 246 -13.09 13.22 7.33
N PRO A 247 -12.44 14.14 6.59
CA PRO A 247 -12.87 14.45 5.23
C PRO A 247 -12.94 13.17 4.37
N THR A 248 -13.94 13.08 3.50
CA THR A 248 -14.08 11.91 2.64
C THR A 248 -12.95 11.86 1.62
N VAL A 249 -12.16 10.79 1.68
CA VAL A 249 -11.10 10.47 0.71
C VAL A 249 -11.18 9.00 0.30
N PRO A 250 -10.62 8.60 -0.87
CA PRO A 250 -10.51 7.20 -1.25
C PRO A 250 -9.63 6.41 -0.27
N ILE A 251 -10.00 5.14 -0.07
CA ILE A 251 -9.23 4.18 0.73
C ILE A 251 -8.77 3.05 -0.19
N VAL A 252 -7.46 2.83 -0.29
CA VAL A 252 -6.87 1.66 -0.93
C VAL A 252 -6.74 0.56 0.13
N GLY A 253 -7.55 -0.49 0.01
CA GLY A 253 -7.56 -1.63 0.91
C GLY A 253 -6.46 -2.64 0.61
N VAL A 254 -5.76 -3.12 1.64
CA VAL A 254 -4.69 -4.10 1.52
C VAL A 254 -4.56 -4.93 2.80
N GLY A 255 -4.21 -6.21 2.64
CA GLY A 255 -4.00 -7.13 3.77
C GLY A 255 -4.75 -8.46 3.61
N GLY A 256 -4.06 -9.50 3.14
CA GLY A 256 -4.61 -10.86 3.10
C GLY A 256 -5.62 -11.15 1.98
N VAL A 257 -5.64 -10.33 0.92
CA VAL A 257 -6.39 -10.60 -0.31
C VAL A 257 -5.76 -11.76 -1.08
N ARG A 258 -6.52 -12.82 -1.35
CA ARG A 258 -6.12 -13.96 -2.20
C ARG A 258 -7.06 -14.20 -3.37
N THR A 259 -8.32 -13.80 -3.22
CA THR A 259 -9.43 -14.05 -4.15
C THR A 259 -10.24 -12.78 -4.39
N GLY A 260 -11.05 -12.77 -5.46
CA GLY A 260 -12.01 -11.70 -5.72
C GLY A 260 -13.03 -11.53 -4.60
N ARG A 261 -13.34 -12.60 -3.85
CA ARG A 261 -14.21 -12.53 -2.66
C ARG A 261 -13.56 -11.76 -1.51
N ASP A 262 -12.27 -11.96 -1.29
CA ASP A 262 -11.52 -11.20 -0.27
C ASP A 262 -11.42 -9.72 -0.66
N ALA A 263 -11.24 -9.43 -1.96
CA ALA A 263 -11.28 -8.06 -2.47
C ALA A 263 -12.66 -7.43 -2.27
N LEU A 264 -13.74 -8.14 -2.62
CA LEU A 264 -15.11 -7.66 -2.42
C LEU A 264 -15.43 -7.40 -0.94
N GLU A 265 -14.90 -8.21 -0.02
CA GLU A 265 -15.03 -7.98 1.43
C GLU A 265 -14.46 -6.61 1.84
N MET A 266 -13.27 -6.26 1.35
CA MET A 266 -12.66 -4.95 1.59
C MET A 266 -13.45 -3.81 0.94
N VAL A 267 -13.95 -4.02 -0.28
CA VAL A 267 -14.77 -3.03 -1.00
C VAL A 267 -16.05 -2.74 -0.22
N ALA A 268 -16.76 -3.80 0.20
CA ALA A 268 -17.98 -3.68 0.98
C ALA A 268 -17.75 -2.98 2.32
N ALA A 269 -16.58 -3.16 2.94
CA ALA A 269 -16.15 -2.46 4.14
C ALA A 269 -15.74 -1.00 3.91
N GLY A 270 -15.54 -0.56 2.66
CA GLY A 270 -15.29 0.83 2.31
C GLY A 270 -14.04 1.09 1.47
N ALA A 271 -13.33 0.09 0.98
CA ALA A 271 -12.19 0.30 0.08
C ALA A 271 -12.65 0.75 -1.31
N SER A 272 -12.00 1.78 -1.85
CA SER A 272 -12.20 2.33 -3.20
C SER A 272 -11.23 1.75 -4.23
N ALA A 273 -10.17 1.06 -3.79
CA ALA A 273 -9.23 0.30 -4.62
C ALA A 273 -8.57 -0.80 -3.75
N ILE A 274 -7.89 -1.76 -4.36
CA ILE A 274 -7.36 -2.95 -3.68
C ILE A 274 -5.91 -3.23 -4.09
N GLN A 275 -5.02 -3.41 -3.11
CA GLN A 275 -3.68 -3.96 -3.34
C GLN A 275 -3.60 -5.45 -2.98
N VAL A 276 -2.87 -6.20 -3.81
CA VAL A 276 -2.61 -7.63 -3.65
C VAL A 276 -1.12 -7.84 -3.38
N GLY A 277 -0.81 -8.44 -2.21
CA GLY A 277 0.56 -8.58 -1.70
C GLY A 277 1.02 -10.03 -1.59
N THR A 278 0.97 -10.59 -0.37
CA THR A 278 1.54 -11.89 0.01
C THR A 278 1.20 -13.05 -0.93
N VAL A 279 0.01 -13.07 -1.52
CA VAL A 279 -0.41 -14.15 -2.44
C VAL A 279 0.47 -14.22 -3.71
N VAL A 280 1.09 -13.11 -4.11
CA VAL A 280 1.98 -13.02 -5.28
C VAL A 280 3.18 -13.96 -5.15
N PHE A 281 3.64 -14.24 -3.92
CA PHE A 281 4.76 -15.16 -3.70
C PHE A 281 4.43 -16.61 -4.02
N ASN A 282 3.15 -16.99 -3.99
CA ASN A 282 2.68 -18.32 -4.36
C ASN A 282 2.07 -18.35 -5.77
N ASP A 283 1.38 -17.28 -6.15
CA ASP A 283 0.71 -17.13 -7.45
C ASP A 283 1.04 -15.73 -8.00
N PRO A 284 2.09 -15.62 -8.85
CA PRO A 284 2.47 -14.34 -9.44
C PRO A 284 1.35 -13.70 -10.28
N SER A 285 0.43 -14.49 -10.85
CA SER A 285 -0.71 -14.01 -11.64
C SER A 285 -1.90 -13.55 -10.80
N ALA A 286 -1.82 -13.69 -9.47
CA ALA A 286 -2.92 -13.42 -8.55
C ALA A 286 -3.57 -12.04 -8.73
N PRO A 287 -2.85 -10.92 -8.96
CA PRO A 287 -3.50 -9.62 -9.14
C PRO A 287 -4.55 -9.60 -10.26
N VAL A 288 -4.23 -10.16 -11.44
CA VAL A 288 -5.14 -10.20 -12.60
C VAL A 288 -6.25 -11.23 -12.38
N ARG A 289 -5.94 -12.36 -11.76
CA ARG A 289 -6.95 -13.36 -11.38
C ARG A 289 -7.98 -12.78 -10.40
N VAL A 290 -7.53 -12.07 -9.35
CA VAL A 290 -8.38 -11.42 -8.36
C VAL A 290 -9.25 -10.35 -9.01
N LEU A 291 -8.70 -9.57 -9.95
CA LEU A 291 -9.47 -8.59 -10.74
C LEU A 291 -10.65 -9.25 -11.47
N ARG A 292 -10.38 -10.35 -12.18
CA ARG A 292 -11.41 -11.12 -12.91
C ARG A 292 -12.48 -11.67 -11.96
N GLU A 293 -12.05 -12.36 -10.90
CA GLU A 293 -12.96 -12.94 -9.89
C GLU A 293 -13.83 -11.85 -9.23
N LEU A 294 -13.27 -10.67 -8.97
CA LEU A 294 -14.03 -9.53 -8.43
C LEU A 294 -15.09 -9.04 -9.42
N CYS A 295 -14.74 -8.91 -10.71
CA CYS A 295 -15.70 -8.53 -11.75
C CYS A 295 -16.87 -9.51 -11.84
N GLU A 296 -16.58 -10.81 -11.89
CA GLU A 296 -17.59 -11.88 -11.92
C GLU A 296 -18.53 -11.82 -10.71
N LEU A 297 -17.99 -11.54 -9.52
CA LEU A 297 -18.78 -11.41 -8.29
C LEU A 297 -19.66 -10.16 -8.28
N LEU A 298 -19.19 -9.05 -8.85
CA LEU A 298 -19.97 -7.82 -8.99
C LEU A 298 -21.13 -8.02 -9.98
N GLU A 299 -20.87 -8.66 -11.14
CA GLU A 299 -21.89 -9.01 -12.13
C GLU A 299 -22.95 -9.94 -11.54
N ALA A 300 -22.52 -11.01 -10.85
CA ALA A 300 -23.45 -11.95 -10.22
C ALA A 300 -24.31 -11.31 -9.12
N LYS A 301 -23.88 -10.18 -8.56
CA LYS A 301 -24.64 -9.40 -7.56
C LYS A 301 -25.49 -8.29 -8.17
N GLY A 302 -25.42 -8.09 -9.49
CA GLY A 302 -26.20 -7.07 -10.20
C GLY A 302 -25.67 -5.64 -10.04
N TYR A 303 -24.37 -5.47 -9.77
CA TYR A 303 -23.75 -4.14 -9.82
C TYR A 303 -23.42 -3.77 -11.26
N ASP A 304 -23.72 -2.54 -11.66
CA ASP A 304 -23.29 -2.00 -12.97
C ASP A 304 -21.93 -1.31 -12.89
N ARG A 305 -21.57 -0.78 -11.72
CA ARG A 305 -20.30 -0.08 -11.46
C ARG A 305 -19.66 -0.57 -10.17
N PHE A 306 -18.34 -0.72 -10.17
CA PHE A 306 -17.57 -1.06 -8.98
C PHE A 306 -17.85 -0.10 -7.80
N THR A 307 -17.96 1.20 -8.10
CA THR A 307 -18.19 2.25 -7.10
C THR A 307 -19.48 2.05 -6.30
N ASP A 308 -20.47 1.37 -6.87
CA ASP A 308 -21.77 1.13 -6.22
C ASP A 308 -21.69 0.01 -5.16
N ALA A 309 -20.61 -0.77 -5.15
CA ALA A 309 -20.33 -1.77 -4.12
C ALA A 309 -19.48 -1.23 -2.95
N VAL A 310 -18.85 -0.06 -3.12
CA VAL A 310 -17.99 0.54 -2.09
C VAL A 310 -18.82 0.90 -0.87
N ALA A 311 -18.36 0.50 0.31
CA ALA A 311 -18.97 0.84 1.61
C ALA A 311 -20.42 0.32 1.80
N VAL A 312 -20.91 -0.57 0.92
CA VAL A 312 -22.31 -1.02 0.91
C VAL A 312 -22.73 -1.72 2.21
N ALA A 313 -21.78 -2.33 2.93
CA ALA A 313 -22.07 -3.03 4.19
C ALA A 313 -22.39 -2.09 5.35
N HIS A 314 -22.10 -0.79 5.24
CA HIS A 314 -22.43 0.19 6.30
C HIS A 314 -23.90 0.60 6.33
N GLY A 315 -24.66 0.34 5.26
CA GLY A 315 -26.09 0.66 5.16
C GLY A 315 -27.02 -0.49 5.54
N ARG A 316 -26.49 -1.54 6.17
CA ARG A 316 -27.21 -2.77 6.54
C ARG A 316 -27.22 -2.93 8.05
#